data_AF-A0A7S3WK56-F1
#
_entry.id   AF-A0A7S3WK56-F1
#
_cell.length_a   1.000
_cell.length_b   1.000
_cell.length_c   1.000
_cell.angle_alpha   90.00
_cell.angle_beta   90.00
_cell.angle_gamma   90.00
#
_symmetry.space_group_name_H-M   'P 1'
#
loop_
_entity.id
_entity.type
_entity.pdbx_description
1 polymer ?
#
loop_
_entity_poly.entity_id
_entity_poly.type
_entity_poly.pdbx_seq_one_letter_code
_entity_poly.pdbx_strand_id
1 'polypeptide(L)'
;GFIECLNWALISRKENFTKMRHEEKLDELWRTVAEPHEYVPFPVPVSVANSSTKEFEIVRTSVLPGLMKTLACNKDQALPIRLFEVGDVVVQEPTKEVGSKNVRRVAAVYSAAKSAFSVLHGALDQLMYSLRAEPEHEHEQGSKRRTFKLVPSDDPSFINGMQAHIVCEGITIGIIGELHPEVLSSKGFDVNLAS
;
A
#
# COMPACT_ATOMS: atom_id res chain seq x y z
N GLY A 1 -15.13 -5.43 -10.08
CA GLY A 1 -15.29 -6.76 -9.44
C GLY A 1 -14.18 -7.06 -8.43
N PHE A 2 -13.66 -6.04 -7.74
CA PHE A 2 -12.97 -6.24 -6.48
C PHE A 2 -14.00 -6.05 -5.35
N ILE A 3 -13.81 -6.73 -4.23
CA ILE A 3 -14.66 -6.63 -3.05
C ILE A 3 -14.02 -5.63 -2.10
N GLU A 4 -14.81 -4.68 -1.61
CA GLU A 4 -14.34 -3.69 -0.65
C GLU A 4 -14.12 -4.34 0.72
N CYS A 5 -13.03 -3.98 1.39
CA CYS A 5 -12.74 -4.38 2.76
C CYS A 5 -12.72 -3.16 3.68
N LEU A 6 -13.04 -3.38 4.95
CA LEU A 6 -12.94 -2.38 6.00
C LEU A 6 -12.06 -2.93 7.12
N ASN A 7 -10.80 -2.51 7.14
CA ASN A 7 -9.85 -2.91 8.18
C ASN A 7 -9.72 -1.85 9.28
N TRP A 8 -9.25 -2.29 10.45
CA TRP A 8 -8.97 -1.42 11.59
C TRP A 8 -7.90 -0.38 11.24
N ALA A 9 -8.06 0.82 11.80
CA ALA A 9 -7.06 1.88 11.71
C ALA A 9 -5.90 1.69 12.70
N LEU A 10 -6.13 0.97 13.80
CA LEU A 10 -5.10 0.61 14.78
C LEU A 10 -4.50 -0.75 14.42
N ILE A 11 -3.19 -0.86 14.57
CA ILE A 11 -2.42 -2.04 14.18
C ILE A 11 -1.18 -2.19 15.08
N SER A 12 -0.63 -3.41 15.16
CA SER A 12 0.66 -3.63 15.82
C SER A 12 1.81 -3.14 14.95
N ARG A 13 2.93 -2.74 15.57
CA ARG A 13 4.17 -2.40 14.85
C ARG A 13 4.66 -3.59 14.03
N LYS A 14 4.56 -4.79 14.61
CA LYS A 14 4.95 -6.03 13.93
C LYS A 14 4.20 -6.23 12.62
N GLU A 15 2.89 -6.00 12.60
CA GLU A 15 2.09 -6.15 11.37
C GLU A 15 2.32 -5.03 10.37
N ASN A 16 2.45 -3.78 10.84
CA ASN A 16 2.65 -2.64 9.95
C ASN A 16 4.05 -2.64 9.31
N PHE A 17 5.09 -3.06 10.01
CA PHE A 17 6.48 -2.98 9.53
C PHE A 17 7.11 -4.36 9.33
N THR A 18 7.30 -5.13 10.42
CA THR A 18 8.10 -6.36 10.40
C THR A 18 7.56 -7.41 9.42
N LYS A 19 6.25 -7.67 9.42
CA LYS A 19 5.62 -8.61 8.49
C LYS A 19 5.64 -8.14 7.03
N MET A 20 5.81 -6.83 6.82
CA MET A 20 6.00 -6.23 5.51
C MET A 20 7.48 -6.15 5.11
N ARG A 21 8.41 -6.69 5.93
CA ARG A 21 9.87 -6.65 5.71
C ARG A 21 10.44 -5.23 5.75
N HIS A 22 9.83 -4.35 6.53
CA HIS A 22 10.34 -3.02 6.81
C HIS A 22 10.83 -2.91 8.26
N GLU A 23 11.89 -2.12 8.43
CA GLU A 23 12.36 -1.67 9.74
C GLU A 23 11.72 -0.33 10.08
N GLU A 24 11.46 -0.10 11.36
CA GLU A 24 10.96 1.18 11.81
C GLU A 24 12.10 2.20 11.89
N LYS A 25 12.11 3.16 10.96
CA LYS A 25 13.13 4.20 10.89
C LYS A 25 12.75 5.43 11.71
N LEU A 26 12.98 5.35 13.02
CA LEU A 26 12.62 6.39 13.98
C LEU A 26 13.39 7.72 13.79
N ASP A 27 14.51 7.68 13.10
CA ASP A 27 15.42 8.79 12.82
C ASP A 27 15.02 9.63 11.59
N GLU A 28 14.12 9.14 10.74
CA GLU A 28 13.62 9.85 9.55
C GLU A 28 12.41 10.78 9.87
N LEU A 29 12.16 11.08 11.15
CA LEU A 29 11.05 11.90 11.65
C LEU A 29 10.96 13.30 11.01
N TRP A 30 12.07 13.79 10.46
CA TRP A 30 12.19 15.09 9.81
C TRP A 30 11.86 15.08 8.31
N ARG A 31 11.67 13.90 7.67
CA ARG A 31 11.14 13.85 6.30
C ARG A 31 9.65 14.18 6.34
N THR A 32 9.35 15.48 6.39
CA THR A 32 8.04 16.00 6.02
C THR A 32 7.73 15.49 4.62
N VAL A 33 6.63 14.75 4.49
CA VAL A 33 5.97 14.46 3.21
C VAL A 33 5.88 15.79 2.46
N ALA A 34 6.71 15.98 1.43
CA ALA A 34 6.89 17.28 0.80
C ALA A 34 5.62 17.70 0.08
N GLU A 35 4.93 16.71 -0.49
CA GLU A 35 3.68 16.88 -1.21
C GLU A 35 2.56 16.02 -0.60
N PRO A 36 1.33 16.53 -0.39
CA PRO A 36 0.23 15.83 0.30
C PRO A 36 -0.06 14.40 -0.18
N HIS A 37 0.29 14.09 -1.44
CA HIS A 37 -0.01 12.82 -2.10
C HIS A 37 1.22 11.93 -2.29
N GLU A 38 2.42 12.40 -1.92
CA GLU A 38 3.66 11.63 -2.02
C GLU A 38 3.52 10.31 -1.23
N TYR A 39 3.82 9.20 -1.88
CA TYR A 39 3.91 7.90 -1.27
C TYR A 39 5.26 7.77 -0.60
N VAL A 40 5.24 7.86 0.72
CA VAL A 40 6.37 7.54 1.58
C VAL A 40 6.15 6.12 2.09
N PRO A 41 6.97 5.14 1.70
CA PRO A 41 6.85 3.79 2.23
C PRO A 41 7.18 3.81 3.73
N PHE A 42 6.22 3.41 4.56
CA PHE A 42 6.38 3.14 6.00
C PHE A 42 6.99 4.31 6.81
N PRO A 43 6.33 5.49 6.85
CA PRO A 43 6.79 6.62 7.65
C PRO A 43 6.74 6.31 9.16
N VAL A 44 7.38 7.16 9.97
CA VAL A 44 7.28 7.10 11.43
C VAL A 44 5.80 7.14 11.86
N PRO A 45 5.32 6.14 12.60
CA PRO A 45 3.90 6.02 12.91
C PRO A 45 3.50 6.91 14.09
N VAL A 46 2.22 7.27 14.18
CA VAL A 46 1.64 7.83 15.40
C VAL A 46 1.40 6.71 16.41
N SER A 47 1.98 6.86 17.60
CA SER A 47 1.96 5.83 18.65
C SER A 47 0.83 6.04 19.64
N VAL A 48 0.18 4.96 20.07
CA VAL A 48 -0.85 4.99 21.11
C VAL A 48 -0.19 4.79 22.48
N ALA A 49 -0.19 5.83 23.31
CA ALA A 49 0.56 5.83 24.58
C ALA A 49 0.09 4.76 25.59
N ASN A 50 -1.23 4.61 25.76
CA ASN A 50 -1.84 3.69 26.76
C ASN A 50 -2.61 2.57 26.06
N SER A 51 -1.92 1.81 25.20
CA SER A 51 -2.57 0.71 24.51
C SER A 51 -2.90 -0.45 25.47
N SER A 52 -4.17 -0.87 25.47
CA SER A 52 -4.62 -2.01 26.27
C SER A 52 -4.23 -3.36 25.66
N THR A 53 -3.88 -3.40 24.37
CA THR A 53 -3.56 -4.65 23.65
C THR A 53 -2.36 -4.46 22.72
N LYS A 54 -1.53 -5.50 22.57
CA LYS A 54 -0.40 -5.49 21.61
C LYS A 54 -0.83 -5.37 20.14
N GLU A 55 -2.11 -5.50 19.86
CA GLU A 55 -2.67 -5.38 18.51
C GLU A 55 -2.91 -3.91 18.11
N PHE A 56 -2.91 -2.98 19.07
CA PHE A 56 -3.26 -1.57 18.85
C PHE A 56 -2.15 -0.63 19.33
N GLU A 57 -0.92 -0.84 18.85
CA GLU A 57 0.26 -0.06 19.28
C GLU A 57 0.35 1.30 18.55
N ILE A 58 -0.09 1.34 17.29
CA ILE A 58 0.05 2.50 16.41
C ILE A 58 -1.21 2.70 15.56
N VAL A 59 -1.34 3.89 14.99
CA VAL A 59 -2.23 4.12 13.85
C VAL A 59 -1.51 3.69 12.57
N ARG A 60 -2.19 2.94 11.70
CA ARG A 60 -1.62 2.38 10.47
C ARG A 60 -1.04 3.46 9.56
N THR A 61 0.10 3.15 8.93
CA THR A 61 0.75 4.01 7.94
C THR A 61 0.57 3.50 6.50
N SER A 62 0.04 2.29 6.35
CA SER A 62 -0.32 1.66 5.08
C SER A 62 -1.66 0.92 5.20
N VAL A 63 -2.41 0.84 4.11
CA VAL A 63 -3.66 0.07 4.01
C VAL A 63 -3.38 -1.41 3.74
N LEU A 64 -2.28 -1.71 3.04
CA LEU A 64 -1.94 -3.05 2.56
C LEU A 64 -1.89 -4.11 3.68
N PRO A 65 -1.29 -3.87 4.87
CA PRO A 65 -1.30 -4.86 5.96
C PRO A 65 -2.71 -5.33 6.37
N GLY A 66 -3.71 -4.45 6.32
CA GLY A 66 -5.10 -4.80 6.61
C GLY A 66 -5.67 -5.77 5.57
N LEU A 67 -5.42 -5.50 4.29
CA LEU A 67 -5.80 -6.42 3.21
C LEU A 67 -5.08 -7.77 3.33
N MET A 68 -3.82 -7.78 3.75
CA MET A 68 -3.08 -9.03 3.99
C MET A 68 -3.69 -9.86 5.12
N LYS A 69 -4.11 -9.22 6.22
CA LYS A 69 -4.88 -9.90 7.29
C LYS A 69 -6.20 -10.45 6.76
N THR A 70 -6.91 -9.67 5.95
CA THR A 70 -8.17 -10.12 5.35
C THR A 70 -7.97 -11.34 4.45
N LEU A 71 -6.92 -11.34 3.61
CA LEU A 71 -6.55 -12.50 2.80
C LEU A 71 -6.21 -13.72 3.66
N ALA A 72 -5.42 -13.54 4.72
CA ALA A 72 -5.04 -14.63 5.62
C ALA A 72 -6.25 -15.28 6.30
N CYS A 73 -7.22 -14.47 6.76
CA CYS A 73 -8.47 -14.97 7.34
C CYS A 73 -9.36 -15.71 6.33
N ASN A 74 -9.15 -15.49 5.03
CA ASN A 74 -9.95 -16.06 3.94
C ASN A 74 -9.13 -17.00 3.04
N LYS A 75 -8.01 -17.52 3.54
CA LYS A 75 -7.07 -18.34 2.74
C LYS A 75 -7.65 -19.66 2.23
N ASP A 76 -8.74 -20.13 2.83
CA ASP A 76 -9.46 -21.35 2.42
C ASP A 76 -10.59 -21.06 1.40
N GLN A 77 -10.80 -19.80 1.03
CA GLN A 77 -11.79 -19.42 0.01
C GLN A 77 -11.31 -19.76 -1.40
N ALA A 78 -12.27 -19.97 -2.30
CA ALA A 78 -11.98 -20.25 -3.70
C ALA A 78 -11.27 -19.06 -4.37
N LEU A 79 -10.18 -19.37 -5.09
CA LEU A 79 -9.45 -18.39 -5.90
C LEU A 79 -10.19 -18.14 -7.24
N PRO A 80 -10.05 -16.93 -7.84
CA PRO A 80 -9.24 -15.81 -7.39
C PRO A 80 -9.95 -14.92 -6.36
N ILE A 81 -9.19 -14.42 -5.38
CA ILE A 81 -9.66 -13.43 -4.40
C ILE A 81 -9.20 -12.04 -4.84
N ARG A 82 -10.12 -11.07 -4.87
CA ARG A 82 -9.86 -9.69 -5.33
C ARG A 82 -10.38 -8.71 -4.29
N LEU A 83 -9.49 -8.11 -3.51
CA LEU A 83 -9.87 -7.19 -2.44
C LEU A 83 -9.31 -5.80 -2.70
N PHE A 84 -10.04 -4.78 -2.31
CA PHE A 84 -9.52 -3.42 -2.26
C PHE A 84 -10.03 -2.71 -1.01
N GLU A 85 -9.31 -1.68 -0.60
CA GLU A 85 -9.75 -0.78 0.46
C GLU A 85 -9.34 0.65 0.11
N VAL A 86 -10.27 1.59 0.36
CA VAL A 86 -10.02 3.02 0.32
C VAL A 86 -10.16 3.54 1.73
N GLY A 87 -9.05 3.92 2.36
CA GLY A 87 -9.04 4.26 3.78
C GLY A 87 -7.96 5.28 4.15
N ASP A 88 -8.12 5.88 5.32
CA ASP A 88 -7.12 6.82 5.83
C ASP A 88 -5.95 6.07 6.49
N VAL A 89 -4.76 6.61 6.29
CA VAL A 89 -3.54 6.32 7.04
C VAL A 89 -3.08 7.59 7.73
N VAL A 90 -2.29 7.47 8.79
CA VAL A 90 -1.76 8.64 9.51
C VAL A 90 -0.28 8.76 9.30
N VAL A 91 0.17 9.97 8.99
CA VAL A 91 1.59 10.33 8.84
C VAL A 91 1.91 11.49 9.77
N GLN A 92 3.08 11.45 10.41
CA GLN A 92 3.54 12.57 11.23
C GLN A 92 3.85 13.79 10.35
N GLU A 93 3.45 14.97 10.81
CA GLU A 93 3.66 16.25 10.14
C GLU A 93 3.90 17.31 11.22
N PRO A 94 5.16 17.50 11.67
CA PRO A 94 5.49 18.37 12.80
C PRO A 94 5.08 19.84 12.60
N THR A 95 4.84 20.27 11.36
CA THR A 95 4.41 21.63 11.02
C THR A 95 2.91 21.86 11.27
N LYS A 96 2.11 20.81 11.52
CA LYS A 96 0.69 20.91 11.88
C LYS A 96 0.51 21.05 13.38
N GLU A 97 -0.58 21.71 13.78
CA GLU A 97 -0.98 21.89 15.18
C GLU A 97 -1.03 20.58 15.98
N VAL A 98 -1.59 19.53 15.36
CA VAL A 98 -1.72 18.19 15.98
C VAL A 98 -0.51 17.28 15.69
N GLY A 99 0.55 17.79 15.05
CA GLY A 99 1.78 17.05 14.73
C GLY A 99 1.62 15.89 13.74
N SER A 100 0.46 15.74 13.10
CA SER A 100 0.14 14.64 12.20
C SER A 100 -0.96 15.02 11.21
N LYS A 101 -1.13 14.21 10.15
CA LYS A 101 -2.23 14.35 9.18
C LYS A 101 -2.78 13.00 8.76
N ASN A 102 -4.07 12.97 8.44
CA ASN A 102 -4.72 11.84 7.76
C ASN A 102 -4.50 11.96 6.26
N VAL A 103 -4.13 10.86 5.62
CA VAL A 103 -3.95 10.77 4.16
C VAL A 103 -4.81 9.63 3.64
N ARG A 104 -5.70 9.95 2.70
CA ARG A 104 -6.53 8.95 2.02
C ARG A 104 -5.67 8.13 1.08
N ARG A 105 -5.68 6.81 1.23
CA ARG A 105 -4.95 5.85 0.41
C ARG A 105 -5.91 4.79 -0.14
N VAL A 106 -5.52 4.20 -1.26
CA VAL A 106 -6.16 3.02 -1.83
C VAL A 106 -5.12 1.91 -1.93
N ALA A 107 -5.53 0.70 -1.58
CA ALA A 107 -4.76 -0.51 -1.84
C ALA A 107 -5.67 -1.56 -2.47
N ALA A 108 -5.10 -2.40 -3.32
CA ALA A 108 -5.78 -3.53 -3.91
C ALA A 108 -4.85 -4.75 -3.91
N VAL A 109 -5.42 -5.92 -3.67
CA VAL A 109 -4.71 -7.19 -3.69
C VAL A 109 -5.45 -8.18 -4.57
N TYR A 110 -4.69 -8.95 -5.33
CA TYR A 110 -5.18 -10.01 -6.20
C TYR A 110 -4.45 -11.30 -5.84
N SER A 111 -5.19 -12.31 -5.40
CA SER A 111 -4.65 -13.65 -5.08
C SER A 111 -5.24 -14.68 -6.04
N ALA A 112 -4.38 -15.45 -6.71
CA ALA A 112 -4.76 -16.50 -7.65
C ALA A 112 -3.68 -17.58 -7.71
N ALA A 113 -4.02 -18.76 -8.23
CA ALA A 113 -3.09 -19.89 -8.35
C ALA A 113 -1.91 -19.64 -9.30
N LYS A 114 -2.04 -18.67 -10.21
CA LYS A 114 -0.95 -18.20 -11.07
C LYS A 114 -0.88 -16.69 -10.97
N SER A 115 0.34 -16.14 -10.98
CA SER A 115 0.51 -14.70 -11.04
C SER A 115 -0.20 -14.13 -12.26
N ALA A 116 -0.96 -13.05 -12.05
CA ALA A 116 -1.66 -12.32 -13.09
C ALA A 116 -1.43 -10.82 -12.89
N PHE A 117 -0.17 -10.40 -12.94
CA PHE A 117 0.23 -8.99 -12.84
C PHE A 117 -0.58 -8.08 -13.78
N SER A 118 -0.94 -8.57 -14.98
CA SER A 118 -1.79 -7.85 -15.94
C SER A 118 -3.16 -7.45 -15.38
N VAL A 119 -3.74 -8.23 -14.44
CA VAL A 119 -5.01 -7.90 -13.79
C VAL A 119 -4.84 -6.71 -12.85
N LEU A 120 -3.75 -6.66 -12.09
CA LEU A 120 -3.44 -5.52 -11.22
C LEU A 120 -3.07 -4.28 -12.03
N HIS A 121 -2.29 -4.44 -13.10
CA HIS A 121 -1.97 -3.34 -14.01
C HIS A 121 -3.23 -2.74 -14.65
N GLY A 122 -4.12 -3.58 -15.19
CA GLY A 122 -5.38 -3.08 -15.77
C GLY A 122 -6.30 -2.42 -14.73
N ALA A 123 -6.29 -2.89 -13.48
CA ALA A 123 -7.02 -2.24 -12.39
C ALA A 123 -6.41 -0.86 -12.03
N LEU A 124 -5.08 -0.74 -12.04
CA LEU A 124 -4.38 0.53 -11.87
C LEU A 124 -4.74 1.49 -13.02
N ASP A 125 -4.67 1.06 -14.27
CA ASP A 125 -5.01 1.89 -15.42
C ASP A 125 -6.44 2.42 -15.30
N GLN A 126 -7.41 1.54 -14.99
CA GLN A 126 -8.80 1.93 -14.81
C GLN A 126 -8.99 2.95 -13.67
N LEU A 127 -8.26 2.78 -12.56
CA LEU A 127 -8.27 3.73 -11.45
C LEU A 127 -7.69 5.09 -11.88
N MET A 128 -6.54 5.09 -12.54
CA MET A 128 -5.87 6.32 -12.99
C MET A 128 -6.73 7.06 -14.03
N TYR A 129 -7.34 6.35 -14.96
CA TYR A 129 -8.28 6.92 -15.92
C TYR A 129 -9.47 7.60 -15.24
N SER A 130 -10.02 6.97 -14.21
CA SER A 130 -11.11 7.55 -13.40
C SER A 130 -10.67 8.83 -12.67
N LEU A 131 -9.37 8.94 -12.35
CA LEU A 131 -8.74 10.12 -11.76
C LEU A 131 -8.23 11.14 -12.79
N ARG A 132 -8.63 10.99 -14.07
CA ARG A 132 -8.18 11.85 -15.19
C ARG A 132 -6.66 11.87 -15.36
N ALA A 133 -6.02 10.74 -15.11
CA ALA A 133 -4.62 10.50 -15.42
C ALA A 133 -4.52 9.34 -16.42
N GLU A 134 -3.67 9.48 -17.42
CA GLU A 134 -3.45 8.45 -18.44
C GLU A 134 -1.96 8.06 -18.52
N PRO A 135 -1.62 6.87 -19.03
CA PRO A 135 -0.24 6.48 -19.19
C PRO A 135 0.51 7.46 -20.10
N GLU A 136 1.74 7.83 -19.73
CA GLU A 136 2.56 8.81 -20.48
C GLU A 136 2.72 8.44 -21.97
N HIS A 137 2.78 7.14 -22.28
CA HIS A 137 2.93 6.63 -23.64
C HIS A 137 1.63 6.68 -24.48
N GLU A 138 0.47 6.90 -23.84
CA GLU A 138 -0.84 7.06 -24.50
C GLU A 138 -1.26 8.54 -24.58
N HIS A 139 -0.41 9.46 -24.10
CA HIS A 139 -0.76 10.87 -23.99
C HIS A 139 -0.82 11.56 -25.37
N GLU A 140 -2.00 12.07 -25.71
CA GLU A 140 -2.24 12.79 -26.96
C GLU A 140 -1.92 14.29 -26.85
N GLN A 141 -1.38 14.87 -27.93
CA GLN A 141 -1.15 16.32 -27.98
C GLN A 141 -2.45 17.10 -27.79
N GLY A 142 -2.48 17.96 -26.77
CA GLY A 142 -3.65 18.78 -26.42
C GLY A 142 -4.57 18.15 -25.37
N SER A 143 -4.28 16.94 -24.89
CA SER A 143 -4.98 16.34 -23.75
C SER A 143 -4.74 17.19 -22.49
N LYS A 144 -5.83 17.46 -21.74
CA LYS A 144 -5.77 18.15 -20.43
C LYS A 144 -5.61 17.17 -19.27
N ARG A 145 -5.44 15.88 -19.55
CA ARG A 145 -5.29 14.86 -18.53
C ARG A 145 -3.86 14.87 -18.01
N ARG A 146 -3.73 14.48 -16.75
CA ARG A 146 -2.41 14.26 -16.14
C ARG A 146 -1.80 12.99 -16.72
N THR A 147 -0.50 12.84 -16.60
CA THR A 147 0.20 11.63 -17.03
C THR A 147 0.80 10.89 -15.85
N PHE A 148 0.82 9.56 -15.94
CA PHE A 148 1.55 8.72 -15.02
C PHE A 148 2.42 7.71 -15.75
N LYS A 149 3.43 7.20 -15.04
CA LYS A 149 4.32 6.15 -15.52
C LYS A 149 4.72 5.21 -14.39
N LEU A 150 5.18 4.04 -14.79
CA LEU A 150 5.77 3.06 -13.89
C LEU A 150 7.30 3.16 -13.96
N VAL A 151 7.95 3.35 -12.82
CA VAL A 151 9.40 3.41 -12.69
C VAL A 151 9.86 2.26 -11.80
N PRO A 152 10.88 1.47 -12.17
CA PRO A 152 11.38 0.39 -11.32
C PRO A 152 11.64 0.85 -9.87
N SER A 153 11.26 0.02 -8.91
CA SER A 153 11.44 0.28 -7.47
C SER A 153 12.16 -0.88 -6.77
N ASP A 154 12.57 -0.67 -5.52
CA ASP A 154 13.28 -1.66 -4.69
C ASP A 154 12.73 -1.69 -3.26
N ASP A 155 11.42 -1.84 -3.11
CA ASP A 155 10.76 -2.01 -1.83
C ASP A 155 10.83 -3.49 -1.36
N PRO A 156 11.30 -3.76 -0.13
CA PRO A 156 11.50 -5.12 0.37
C PRO A 156 10.20 -5.92 0.57
N SER A 157 9.03 -5.27 0.63
CA SER A 157 7.73 -5.94 0.66
C SER A 157 7.43 -6.72 -0.62
N PHE A 158 8.13 -6.43 -1.72
CA PHE A 158 7.86 -6.97 -3.05
C PHE A 158 9.05 -7.79 -3.59
N ILE A 159 8.80 -8.59 -4.63
CA ILE A 159 9.83 -9.34 -5.35
C ILE A 159 10.68 -8.36 -6.16
N ASN A 160 12.00 -8.48 -6.06
CA ASN A 160 12.94 -7.65 -6.82
C ASN A 160 12.71 -7.82 -8.33
N GLY A 161 12.63 -6.70 -9.05
CA GLY A 161 12.37 -6.67 -10.50
C GLY A 161 10.90 -6.90 -10.90
N MET A 162 10.01 -7.19 -9.95
CA MET A 162 8.56 -7.38 -10.18
C MET A 162 7.74 -6.30 -9.48
N GLN A 163 8.27 -5.08 -9.45
CA GLN A 163 7.67 -3.94 -8.78
C GLN A 163 8.04 -2.62 -9.47
N ALA A 164 7.15 -1.64 -9.33
CA ALA A 164 7.37 -0.29 -9.82
C ALA A 164 6.68 0.75 -8.94
N HIS A 165 7.32 1.90 -8.79
CA HIS A 165 6.68 3.12 -8.34
C HIS A 165 5.70 3.64 -9.39
N ILE A 166 4.54 4.05 -8.92
CA ILE A 166 3.55 4.76 -9.73
C ILE A 166 3.88 6.25 -9.59
N VAL A 167 4.35 6.87 -10.65
CA VAL A 167 4.79 8.28 -10.66
C VAL A 167 3.81 9.09 -11.50
N CYS A 168 3.18 10.10 -10.91
CA CYS A 168 2.24 11.00 -11.56
C CYS A 168 2.75 12.43 -11.42
N GLU A 169 2.91 13.15 -12.54
CA GLU A 169 3.44 14.53 -12.56
C GLU A 169 4.77 14.70 -11.79
N GLY A 170 5.64 13.69 -11.85
CA GLY A 170 6.93 13.69 -11.16
C GLY A 170 6.88 13.29 -9.68
N ILE A 171 5.70 13.07 -9.11
CA ILE A 171 5.52 12.66 -7.71
C ILE A 171 5.22 11.16 -7.67
N THR A 172 5.95 10.41 -6.84
CA THR A 172 5.63 9.01 -6.55
C THR A 172 4.36 8.97 -5.69
N ILE A 173 3.28 8.39 -6.22
CA ILE A 173 1.96 8.34 -5.55
C ILE A 173 1.60 6.95 -5.03
N GLY A 174 2.39 5.92 -5.37
CA GLY A 174 2.18 4.56 -4.89
C GLY A 174 3.21 3.57 -5.42
N ILE A 175 2.92 2.29 -5.19
CA ILE A 175 3.72 1.16 -5.67
C ILE A 175 2.78 0.07 -6.17
N ILE A 176 3.20 -0.64 -7.21
CA ILE A 176 2.56 -1.84 -7.75
C ILE A 176 3.61 -2.95 -7.84
N GLY A 177 3.26 -4.19 -7.50
CA GLY A 177 4.20 -5.29 -7.59
C GLY A 177 3.67 -6.62 -7.07
N GLU A 178 4.48 -7.66 -7.25
CA GLU A 178 4.25 -8.96 -6.61
C GLU A 178 4.87 -8.99 -5.21
N LEU A 179 4.09 -9.40 -4.21
CA LEU A 179 4.57 -9.45 -2.83
C LEU A 179 5.66 -10.51 -2.64
N HIS A 180 6.66 -10.17 -1.82
CA HIS A 180 7.73 -11.10 -1.49
C HIS A 180 7.18 -12.33 -0.75
N PRO A 181 7.65 -13.56 -1.06
CA PRO A 181 7.14 -14.79 -0.44
C PRO A 181 7.17 -14.79 1.10
N GLU A 182 8.14 -14.11 1.71
CA GLU A 182 8.23 -13.98 3.16
C GLU A 182 7.07 -13.18 3.77
N VAL A 183 6.54 -12.16 3.08
CA VAL A 183 5.34 -11.41 3.51
C VAL A 183 4.12 -12.35 3.53
N LEU A 184 4.04 -13.26 2.57
CA LEU A 184 2.94 -14.22 2.43
C LEU A 184 3.08 -15.41 3.39
N SER A 185 4.32 -15.77 3.74
CA SER A 185 4.62 -16.91 4.61
C SER A 185 4.05 -16.79 6.02
N SER A 186 4.15 -17.86 6.80
CA SER A 186 3.79 -17.87 8.23
C SER A 186 4.59 -16.88 9.10
N LYS A 187 5.77 -16.44 8.64
CA LYS A 187 6.54 -15.38 9.32
C LYS A 187 5.92 -13.99 9.10
N GLY A 188 5.21 -13.81 7.99
CA GLY A 188 4.43 -12.63 7.66
C GLY A 188 2.95 -12.81 8.03
N PHE A 189 2.09 -12.89 7.02
CA PHE A 189 0.63 -12.93 7.19
C PHE A 189 0.00 -14.31 7.08
N ASP A 190 0.75 -15.37 6.75
CA ASP A 190 0.21 -16.74 6.59
C ASP A 190 -0.90 -16.84 5.53
N VAL A 191 -0.66 -16.21 4.38
CA VAL A 191 -1.51 -16.32 3.20
C VAL A 191 -1.09 -17.58 2.45
N ASN A 192 -1.93 -18.61 2.47
CA ASN A 192 -1.71 -19.83 1.71
C ASN A 192 -1.80 -19.49 0.21
N LEU A 193 -0.67 -19.44 -0.48
CA LEU A 193 -0.66 -19.57 -1.93
C LEU A 193 -0.77 -21.07 -2.18
N ALA A 194 -1.94 -21.53 -2.63
CA ALA A 194 -2.13 -22.94 -2.99
C ALA A 194 -0.98 -23.37 -3.93
N SER A 195 -0.18 -24.33 -3.47
CA SER A 195 0.90 -24.98 -4.21
C SER A 195 0.37 -25.81 -5.37
#